data_AF-A0A7Y4ER80-F1
#
_entry.id   AF-A0A7Y4ER80-F1
#
_cell.length_a   1.000
_cell.length_b   1.000
_cell.length_c   1.000
_cell.angle_alpha   90.00
_cell.angle_beta   90.00
_cell.angle_gamma   90.00
#
_symmetry.space_group_name_H-M   'P 1'
#
loop_
_entity.id
_entity.type
_entity.pdbx_description
1 polymer ?
#
loop_
_entity_poly.entity_id
_entity_poly.type
_entity_poly.pdbx_seq_one_letter_code
_entity_poly.pdbx_strand_id
1 'polypeptide(L)'
;MSVKQTFWQLLDKYQVEIPIIQRDYAQGREDSKAKQIRVGFVKSLYSVVTEPNSSQDLDFIYGSVHDDTLTLLDGQQRLTTLFLLHWYIAAGCGRLDSAESKLRRFSYKTRVSSREFVDSLLSFGSEINVLECESSLSSSIIDSHWFFSVWRNDPTVQSMLTMLDEIHRIFICDFIADNELWDSLISETNPPITFHFLEMKEFSLTDELYIKMNARGRPLTEFENFKAWLQSYVDERSDLQLS
;
A
#
# COMPACT_ATOMS: atom_id res chain seq x y z
N MET A 1 -18.34 14.68 -1.56
CA MET A 1 -19.15 13.48 -1.25
C MET A 1 -18.25 12.28 -1.50
N SER A 2 -18.16 11.32 -0.58
CA SER A 2 -17.34 10.12 -0.79
C SER A 2 -18.06 9.10 -1.67
N VAL A 3 -17.29 8.30 -2.41
CA VAL A 3 -17.80 7.25 -3.30
C VAL A 3 -17.26 5.91 -2.81
N LYS A 4 -18.16 4.95 -2.54
CA LYS A 4 -17.76 3.58 -2.21
C LYS A 4 -17.27 2.88 -3.47
N GLN A 5 -16.05 2.34 -3.45
CA GLN A 5 -15.45 1.65 -4.59
C GLN A 5 -14.37 0.65 -4.15
N THR A 6 -13.96 -0.22 -5.08
CA THR A 6 -12.84 -1.16 -4.88
C THR A 6 -11.52 -0.59 -5.38
N PHE A 7 -10.41 -1.27 -5.08
CA PHE A 7 -9.12 -0.95 -5.69
C PHE A 7 -9.18 -1.08 -7.22
N TRP A 8 -9.80 -2.15 -7.71
CA TRP A 8 -9.94 -2.40 -9.14
C TRP A 8 -10.71 -1.27 -9.84
N GLN A 9 -11.83 -0.82 -9.27
CA GLN A 9 -12.62 0.29 -9.80
C GLN A 9 -11.89 1.64 -9.70
N LEU A 10 -11.07 1.84 -8.66
CA LEU A 10 -10.25 3.04 -8.52
C LEU A 10 -9.25 3.13 -9.68
N LEU A 11 -8.62 2.01 -10.04
CA LEU A 11 -7.66 1.93 -11.16
C LEU A 11 -8.33 2.06 -12.53
N ASP A 12 -9.65 1.87 -12.69
CA ASP A 12 -10.32 2.20 -13.96
C ASP A 12 -10.37 3.71 -14.19
N LYS A 13 -10.42 4.50 -13.11
CA LYS A 13 -10.63 5.94 -13.17
C LYS A 13 -9.34 6.72 -13.12
N TYR A 14 -8.39 6.31 -12.29
CA TYR A 14 -7.23 7.15 -11.96
C TYR A 14 -5.89 6.45 -12.19
N GLN A 15 -4.88 7.23 -12.54
CA GLN A 15 -3.48 6.89 -12.31
C GLN A 15 -3.16 7.22 -10.84
N VAL A 16 -3.00 6.21 -10.00
CA VAL A 16 -2.71 6.36 -8.57
C VAL A 16 -1.22 6.54 -8.35
N GLU A 17 -0.84 7.65 -7.72
CA GLU A 17 0.52 7.96 -7.32
C GLU A 17 0.66 8.06 -5.80
N ILE A 18 1.63 7.31 -5.26
CA ILE A 18 2.09 7.50 -3.88
C ILE A 18 3.06 8.70 -3.84
N PRO A 19 2.76 9.79 -3.10
CA PRO A 19 3.59 10.99 -3.13
C PRO A 19 4.92 10.87 -2.36
N ILE A 20 5.77 11.87 -2.56
CA ILE A 20 7.16 11.96 -2.06
C ILE A 20 7.27 11.93 -0.54
N ILE A 21 6.46 12.76 0.14
CA ILE A 21 6.59 13.02 1.59
C ILE A 21 6.01 11.82 2.40
N GLN A 22 5.82 10.66 1.77
CA GLN A 22 5.32 9.46 2.43
C GLN A 22 6.41 8.73 3.20
N ARG A 23 6.01 8.18 4.34
CA ARG A 23 6.81 7.20 5.07
C ARG A 23 6.99 5.95 4.22
N ASP A 24 8.04 5.19 4.52
CA ASP A 24 8.21 3.86 3.95
C ASP A 24 6.96 3.01 4.19
N TYR A 25 6.75 2.00 3.35
CA TYR A 25 5.70 1.02 3.56
C TYR A 25 5.92 0.31 4.92
N ALA A 26 5.14 0.67 5.92
CA ALA A 26 5.39 0.31 7.31
C ALA A 26 4.72 -1.01 7.72
N GLN A 27 3.65 -1.42 7.03
CA GLN A 27 2.94 -2.67 7.33
C GLN A 27 3.82 -3.90 7.06
N GLY A 28 4.79 -3.79 6.15
CA GLY A 28 5.74 -4.85 5.87
C GLY A 28 7.00 -4.89 6.75
N ARG A 29 7.13 -4.02 7.76
CA ARG A 29 8.32 -4.03 8.64
C ARG A 29 8.41 -5.29 9.49
N GLU A 30 9.62 -5.61 9.93
CA GLU A 30 9.92 -6.79 10.77
C GLU A 30 9.69 -6.56 12.28
N ASP A 31 9.37 -5.33 12.70
CA ASP A 31 9.05 -5.08 14.11
C ASP A 31 7.77 -5.81 14.54
N SER A 32 7.69 -6.17 15.83
CA SER A 32 6.62 -7.01 16.37
C SER A 32 5.23 -6.43 16.16
N LYS A 33 5.10 -5.10 16.24
CA LYS A 33 3.84 -4.39 16.02
C LYS A 33 3.42 -4.47 14.55
N ALA A 34 4.34 -4.17 13.63
CA ALA A 34 4.09 -4.29 12.19
C ALA A 34 3.73 -5.73 11.80
N LYS A 35 4.44 -6.73 12.34
CA LYS A 35 4.12 -8.15 12.13
C LYS A 35 2.70 -8.50 12.59
N GLN A 36 2.28 -8.07 13.78
CA GLN A 36 0.92 -8.34 14.28
C GLN A 36 -0.14 -7.70 13.37
N ILE A 37 0.07 -6.45 12.95
CA ILE A 37 -0.84 -5.73 12.04
C ILE A 37 -0.91 -6.45 10.69
N ARG A 38 0.24 -6.82 10.12
CA ARG A 38 0.34 -7.54 8.83
C ARG A 38 -0.42 -8.86 8.86
N VAL A 39 -0.11 -9.72 9.84
CA VAL A 39 -0.75 -11.04 9.98
C VAL A 39 -2.27 -10.88 10.15
N GLY A 40 -2.71 -9.96 11.02
CA GLY A 40 -4.14 -9.71 11.22
C GLY A 40 -4.83 -9.19 9.97
N PHE A 41 -4.17 -8.26 9.25
CA PHE A 41 -4.74 -7.66 8.06
C PHE A 41 -4.83 -8.65 6.90
N VAL A 42 -3.76 -9.40 6.59
CA VAL A 42 -3.79 -10.40 5.52
C VAL A 42 -4.81 -11.50 5.80
N LYS A 43 -4.94 -11.95 7.07
CA LYS A 43 -6.00 -12.90 7.45
C LYS A 43 -7.41 -12.35 7.23
N SER A 44 -7.63 -11.07 7.54
CA SER A 44 -8.91 -10.40 7.29
C SER A 44 -9.23 -10.35 5.80
N LEU A 45 -8.25 -9.97 4.97
CA LEU A 45 -8.40 -9.95 3.51
C LEU A 45 -8.67 -11.35 2.96
N TYR A 46 -7.98 -12.36 3.46
CA TYR A 46 -8.20 -13.75 3.09
C TYR A 46 -9.64 -14.20 3.38
N SER A 47 -10.16 -13.95 4.58
CA SER A 47 -11.53 -14.34 4.93
C SER A 47 -12.57 -13.74 3.98
N VAL A 48 -12.42 -12.46 3.62
CA VAL A 48 -13.43 -11.81 2.76
C VAL A 48 -13.31 -12.20 1.28
N VAL A 49 -12.11 -12.53 0.82
CA VAL A 49 -11.89 -12.94 -0.58
C VAL A 49 -12.32 -14.39 -0.82
N THR A 50 -12.19 -15.26 0.19
CA THR A 50 -12.50 -16.71 0.08
C THR A 50 -13.92 -17.06 0.53
N GLU A 51 -14.56 -16.24 1.37
CA GLU A 51 -15.92 -16.50 1.85
C GLU A 51 -16.97 -15.73 1.03
N PRO A 52 -17.93 -16.43 0.38
CA PRO A 52 -19.02 -15.76 -0.33
C PRO A 52 -19.85 -14.84 0.57
N ASN A 53 -20.26 -13.68 0.05
CA ASN A 53 -21.06 -12.65 0.74
C ASN A 53 -20.38 -11.97 1.95
N SER A 54 -19.11 -12.23 2.19
CA SER A 54 -18.31 -11.47 3.14
C SER A 54 -17.76 -10.22 2.46
N SER A 55 -17.65 -9.12 3.20
CA SER A 55 -17.01 -7.90 2.70
C SER A 55 -16.31 -7.14 3.81
N GLN A 56 -15.19 -6.52 3.47
CA GLN A 56 -14.43 -5.66 4.37
C GLN A 56 -14.43 -4.23 3.83
N ASP A 57 -14.95 -3.31 4.64
CA ASP A 57 -14.77 -1.89 4.41
C ASP A 57 -13.45 -1.43 5.04
N LEU A 58 -12.59 -0.82 4.21
CA LEU A 58 -11.31 -0.28 4.63
C LEU A 58 -11.40 1.21 4.95
N ASP A 59 -12.55 1.72 5.37
CA ASP A 59 -12.81 3.11 5.72
C ASP A 59 -12.49 4.08 4.57
N PHE A 60 -11.88 5.23 4.87
CA PHE A 60 -11.66 6.31 3.91
C PHE A 60 -10.28 6.26 3.27
N ILE A 61 -10.24 6.49 1.96
CA ILE A 61 -9.03 6.79 1.18
C ILE A 61 -9.26 8.12 0.49
N TYR A 62 -8.28 9.02 0.53
CA TYR A 62 -8.48 10.35 -0.03
C TYR A 62 -7.21 10.94 -0.60
N GLY A 63 -7.40 11.84 -1.57
CA GLY A 63 -6.31 12.44 -2.33
C GLY A 63 -6.83 13.51 -3.27
N SER A 64 -5.89 14.21 -3.89
CA SER A 64 -6.18 15.22 -4.91
C SER A 64 -6.09 14.59 -6.30
N VAL A 65 -7.01 14.95 -7.19
CA VAL A 65 -6.99 14.51 -8.59
C VAL A 65 -6.61 15.69 -9.48
N HIS A 66 -5.66 15.47 -10.38
CA HIS A 66 -5.27 16.41 -11.45
C HIS A 66 -4.98 15.61 -12.71
N ASP A 67 -5.64 15.93 -13.83
CA ASP A 67 -5.49 15.21 -15.11
C ASP A 67 -5.50 13.68 -14.96
N ASP A 68 -6.58 13.15 -14.36
CA ASP A 68 -6.78 11.72 -14.03
C ASP A 68 -5.71 11.10 -13.11
N THR A 69 -4.74 11.88 -12.63
CA THR A 69 -3.72 11.43 -11.69
C THR A 69 -4.18 11.71 -10.26
N LEU A 70 -4.40 10.63 -9.51
CA LEU A 70 -4.72 10.67 -8.09
C LEU A 70 -3.44 10.65 -7.26
N THR A 71 -3.12 11.77 -6.63
CA THR A 71 -2.07 11.84 -5.60
C THR A 71 -2.67 11.57 -4.22
N LEU A 72 -2.26 10.48 -3.57
CA LEU A 72 -2.85 10.06 -2.29
C LEU A 72 -2.39 10.93 -1.10
N LEU A 73 -3.36 11.49 -0.39
CA LEU A 73 -3.16 12.17 0.90
C LEU A 73 -3.12 11.18 2.07
N ASP A 74 -4.00 10.18 2.06
CA ASP A 74 -4.03 9.06 3.01
C ASP A 74 -4.47 7.76 2.33
N GLY A 75 -4.17 6.61 2.94
CA GLY A 75 -4.53 5.28 2.43
C GLY A 75 -3.44 4.61 1.59
N GLN A 76 -2.24 5.17 1.55
CA GLN A 76 -1.11 4.67 0.76
C GLN A 76 -0.72 3.24 1.13
N GLN A 77 -0.64 2.96 2.44
CA GLN A 77 -0.29 1.63 2.96
C GLN A 77 -1.35 0.58 2.59
N ARG A 78 -2.64 0.97 2.68
CA ARG A 78 -3.78 0.13 2.27
C ARG A 78 -3.72 -0.16 0.77
N LEU A 79 -3.57 0.87 -0.08
CA LEU A 79 -3.50 0.65 -1.54
C LEU A 79 -2.24 -0.11 -1.98
N THR A 80 -1.11 0.07 -1.30
CA THR A 80 0.09 -0.75 -1.56
C THR A 80 -0.18 -2.22 -1.25
N THR A 81 -0.81 -2.53 -0.12
CA THR A 81 -1.18 -3.92 0.22
C THR A 81 -2.16 -4.51 -0.79
N LEU A 82 -3.17 -3.72 -1.22
CA LEU A 82 -4.13 -4.19 -2.22
C LEU A 82 -3.46 -4.42 -3.58
N PHE A 83 -2.52 -3.56 -3.99
CA PHE A 83 -1.71 -3.77 -5.17
C PHE A 83 -0.96 -5.12 -5.11
N LEU A 84 -0.25 -5.40 -4.00
CA LEU A 84 0.49 -6.65 -3.82
C LEU A 84 -0.42 -7.87 -3.80
N LEU A 85 -1.61 -7.76 -3.17
CA LEU A 85 -2.61 -8.83 -3.17
C LEU A 85 -3.12 -9.14 -4.58
N HIS A 86 -3.46 -8.12 -5.37
CA HIS A 86 -3.92 -8.31 -6.74
C HIS A 86 -2.82 -8.89 -7.62
N TRP A 87 -1.58 -8.39 -7.49
CA TRP A 87 -0.45 -8.96 -8.21
C TRP A 87 -0.25 -10.44 -7.89
N TYR A 88 -0.26 -10.82 -6.60
CA TYR A 88 -0.03 -12.19 -6.17
C TYR A 88 -1.13 -13.15 -6.66
N ILE A 89 -2.42 -12.79 -6.47
CA ILE A 89 -3.53 -13.64 -6.92
C ILE A 89 -3.55 -13.72 -8.45
N ALA A 90 -3.28 -12.62 -9.16
CA ALA A 90 -3.17 -12.65 -10.61
C ALA A 90 -2.04 -13.58 -11.08
N ALA A 91 -0.88 -13.56 -10.43
CA ALA A 91 0.23 -14.47 -10.74
C ALA A 91 -0.15 -15.94 -10.49
N GLY A 92 -0.73 -16.25 -9.33
CA GLY A 92 -1.14 -17.62 -8.98
C GLY A 92 -2.26 -18.19 -9.85
N CYS A 93 -3.14 -17.35 -10.38
CA CYS A 93 -4.20 -17.74 -11.31
C CYS A 93 -3.80 -17.66 -12.79
N GLY A 94 -2.55 -17.29 -13.13
CA GLY A 94 -2.13 -17.09 -14.52
C GLY A 94 -2.85 -15.94 -15.24
N ARG A 95 -3.30 -14.93 -14.50
CA ARG A 95 -4.04 -13.75 -14.99
C ARG A 95 -3.18 -12.49 -15.06
N LEU A 96 -1.90 -12.56 -14.68
CA LEU A 96 -1.04 -11.37 -14.57
C LEU A 96 -0.97 -10.57 -15.87
N ASP A 97 -0.79 -11.19 -17.03
CA ASP A 97 -0.76 -10.51 -18.33
C ASP A 97 -2.03 -9.69 -18.61
N SER A 98 -3.20 -10.20 -18.19
CA SER A 98 -4.48 -9.49 -18.33
C SER A 98 -4.65 -8.36 -17.30
N ALA A 99 -4.06 -8.52 -16.11
CA ALA A 99 -4.14 -7.57 -15.01
C ALA A 99 -3.10 -6.44 -15.13
N GLU A 100 -1.98 -6.69 -15.81
CA GLU A 100 -0.79 -5.85 -15.87
C GLU A 100 -1.12 -4.42 -16.28
N SER A 101 -1.83 -4.24 -17.40
CA SER A 101 -2.17 -2.91 -17.95
C SER A 101 -2.92 -2.03 -16.95
N LYS A 102 -3.78 -2.64 -16.12
CA LYS A 102 -4.55 -1.94 -15.09
C LYS A 102 -3.73 -1.73 -13.83
N LEU A 103 -2.95 -2.71 -13.40
CA LEU A 103 -2.06 -2.60 -12.24
C LEU A 103 -0.95 -1.55 -12.45
N ARG A 104 -0.49 -1.33 -13.69
CA ARG A 104 0.44 -0.23 -14.05
C ARG A 104 -0.11 1.16 -13.75
N ARG A 105 -1.42 1.28 -13.49
CA ARG A 105 -2.02 2.53 -13.03
C ARG A 105 -1.73 2.84 -11.56
N PHE A 106 -1.04 1.96 -10.84
CA PHE A 106 -0.51 2.21 -9.50
C PHE A 106 1.01 2.38 -9.54
N SER A 107 1.53 3.50 -9.03
CA SER A 107 2.98 3.77 -9.04
C SER A 107 3.46 4.65 -7.88
N TYR A 108 4.78 4.68 -7.67
CA TYR A 108 5.47 5.56 -6.73
C TYR A 108 6.08 6.74 -7.48
N LYS A 109 5.78 7.98 -7.07
CA LYS A 109 6.17 9.17 -7.87
C LYS A 109 7.70 9.38 -7.95
N THR A 110 8.40 9.44 -6.82
CA THR A 110 9.83 9.84 -6.78
C THR A 110 10.75 8.89 -6.01
N ARG A 111 10.20 7.82 -5.42
CA ARG A 111 11.02 6.73 -4.87
C ARG A 111 11.43 5.83 -6.02
N VAL A 112 12.49 6.23 -6.73
CA VAL A 112 12.98 5.57 -7.96
C VAL A 112 13.09 4.06 -7.76
N SER A 113 13.75 3.63 -6.68
CA SER A 113 13.92 2.21 -6.36
C SER A 113 12.58 1.47 -6.17
N SER A 114 11.65 1.99 -5.36
CA SER A 114 10.33 1.35 -5.18
C SER A 114 9.49 1.35 -6.47
N ARG A 115 9.59 2.42 -7.29
CA ARG A 115 8.91 2.50 -8.59
C ARG A 115 9.46 1.46 -9.56
N GLU A 116 10.78 1.41 -9.74
CA GLU A 116 11.44 0.47 -10.64
C GLU A 116 11.20 -0.99 -10.20
N PHE A 117 11.16 -1.24 -8.89
CA PHE A 117 10.79 -2.55 -8.37
C PHE A 117 9.36 -2.93 -8.75
N VAL A 118 8.38 -2.05 -8.53
CA VAL A 118 6.98 -2.29 -8.91
C VAL A 118 6.83 -2.50 -10.42
N ASP A 119 7.51 -1.68 -11.23
CA ASP A 119 7.48 -1.79 -12.69
C ASP A 119 8.08 -3.13 -13.16
N SER A 120 9.16 -3.58 -12.53
CA SER A 120 9.81 -4.85 -12.85
C SER A 120 8.99 -6.05 -12.37
N LEU A 121 8.38 -5.94 -11.19
CA LEU A 121 7.47 -6.95 -10.65
C LEU A 121 6.27 -7.18 -11.56
N LEU A 122 5.75 -6.13 -12.20
CA LEU A 122 4.69 -6.25 -13.20
C LEU A 122 5.19 -6.80 -14.54
N SER A 123 6.37 -6.37 -14.99
CA SER A 123 6.91 -6.74 -16.31
C SER A 123 7.42 -8.18 -16.39
N PHE A 124 7.95 -8.70 -15.28
CA PHE A 124 8.62 -10.00 -15.23
C PHE A 124 7.98 -10.95 -14.22
N GLY A 125 6.90 -10.54 -13.55
CA GLY A 125 6.24 -11.34 -12.52
C GLY A 125 5.66 -12.66 -13.05
N SER A 126 5.35 -12.74 -14.34
CA SER A 126 4.85 -13.97 -14.99
C SER A 126 5.93 -15.04 -15.15
N GLU A 127 7.21 -14.67 -15.05
CA GLU A 127 8.33 -15.61 -15.02
C GLU A 127 8.45 -16.34 -13.67
N ILE A 128 7.80 -15.83 -12.61
CA ILE A 128 7.82 -16.44 -11.28
C ILE A 128 6.64 -17.41 -11.16
N ASN A 129 6.95 -18.70 -11.00
CA ASN A 129 5.96 -19.68 -10.60
C ASN A 129 5.70 -19.58 -9.09
N VAL A 130 4.71 -18.77 -8.71
CA VAL A 130 4.36 -18.59 -7.29
C VAL A 130 3.92 -19.90 -6.63
N LEU A 131 3.39 -20.88 -7.39
CA LEU A 131 2.92 -22.15 -6.85
C LEU A 131 4.07 -23.11 -6.47
N GLU A 132 5.26 -22.92 -7.04
CA GLU A 132 6.45 -23.72 -6.75
C GLU A 132 7.33 -23.10 -5.64
N CYS A 133 6.91 -21.97 -5.08
CA CYS A 133 7.65 -21.31 -4.00
C CYS A 133 7.38 -21.98 -2.64
N GLU A 134 8.15 -23.02 -2.28
CA GLU A 134 7.91 -23.81 -1.06
C GLU A 134 8.15 -23.06 0.27
N SER A 135 9.13 -22.15 0.33
CA SER A 135 9.54 -21.53 1.60
C SER A 135 9.27 -20.03 1.72
N SER A 136 9.54 -19.26 0.66
CA SER A 136 9.30 -17.81 0.65
C SER A 136 9.29 -17.31 -0.80
N LEU A 137 8.24 -16.58 -1.17
CA LEU A 137 8.12 -15.94 -2.47
C LEU A 137 9.20 -14.87 -2.66
N SER A 138 9.57 -14.17 -1.59
CA SER A 138 10.62 -13.15 -1.62
C SER A 138 11.96 -13.71 -2.09
N SER A 139 12.33 -14.94 -1.70
CA SER A 139 13.58 -15.57 -2.18
C SER A 139 13.58 -15.75 -3.69
N SER A 140 12.47 -16.22 -4.28
CA SER A 140 12.33 -16.38 -5.74
C SER A 140 12.39 -15.04 -6.47
N ILE A 141 11.76 -14.00 -5.91
CA ILE A 141 11.86 -12.63 -6.44
C ILE A 141 13.30 -12.12 -6.39
N ILE A 142 14.00 -12.33 -5.26
CA ILE A 142 15.36 -11.85 -5.04
C ILE A 142 16.40 -12.57 -5.93
N ASP A 143 16.14 -13.83 -6.29
CA ASP A 143 17.00 -14.65 -7.16
C ASP A 143 16.75 -14.39 -8.66
N SER A 144 15.69 -13.65 -9.00
CA SER A 144 15.34 -13.36 -10.39
C SER A 144 16.36 -12.43 -11.08
N HIS A 145 16.61 -12.65 -12.38
CA HIS A 145 17.62 -11.91 -13.15
C HIS A 145 17.37 -10.40 -13.25
N TRP A 146 16.11 -9.98 -13.15
CA TRP A 146 15.67 -8.59 -13.20
C TRP A 146 15.73 -7.89 -11.84
N PHE A 147 16.04 -8.62 -10.76
CA PHE A 147 16.11 -8.05 -9.42
C PHE A 147 17.43 -7.31 -9.19
N PHE A 148 17.36 -5.98 -9.06
CA PHE A 148 18.56 -5.18 -8.80
C PHE A 148 18.96 -5.26 -7.32
N SER A 149 20.25 -5.52 -7.06
CA SER A 149 20.78 -5.69 -5.70
C SER A 149 20.58 -4.47 -4.81
N VAL A 150 20.50 -3.25 -5.39
CA VAL A 150 20.26 -2.01 -4.64
C VAL A 150 18.92 -1.99 -3.94
N TRP A 151 17.91 -2.70 -4.47
CA TRP A 151 16.57 -2.78 -3.87
C TRP A 151 16.57 -3.53 -2.54
N ARG A 152 17.57 -4.37 -2.26
CA ARG A 152 17.73 -5.01 -0.94
C ARG A 152 17.94 -3.99 0.18
N ASN A 153 18.34 -2.76 -0.15
CA ASN A 153 18.57 -1.68 0.82
C ASN A 153 17.40 -0.68 0.87
N ASP A 154 16.36 -0.84 0.06
CA ASP A 154 15.18 0.02 0.07
C ASP A 154 14.17 -0.50 1.11
N PRO A 155 13.86 0.27 2.18
CA PRO A 155 12.95 -0.17 3.24
C PRO A 155 11.53 -0.46 2.74
N THR A 156 11.08 0.20 1.67
CA THR A 156 9.77 -0.04 1.08
C THR A 156 9.76 -1.33 0.27
N VAL A 157 10.80 -1.59 -0.52
CA VAL A 157 10.92 -2.87 -1.26
C VAL A 157 11.03 -4.04 -0.29
N GLN A 158 11.87 -3.93 0.75
CA GLN A 158 11.93 -4.94 1.82
C GLN A 158 10.54 -5.22 2.40
N SER A 159 9.79 -4.16 2.72
CA SER A 159 8.46 -4.29 3.30
C SER A 159 7.44 -4.90 2.32
N MET A 160 7.57 -4.61 1.02
CA MET A 160 6.74 -5.26 0.00
C MET A 160 7.03 -6.76 -0.08
N LEU A 161 8.30 -7.16 -0.06
CA LEU A 161 8.72 -8.56 -0.07
C LEU A 161 8.19 -9.31 1.16
N THR A 162 8.31 -8.72 2.36
CA THR A 162 7.75 -9.30 3.59
C THR A 162 6.22 -9.41 3.55
N MET A 163 5.53 -8.43 2.94
CA MET A 163 4.07 -8.51 2.77
C MET A 163 3.68 -9.61 1.78
N LEU A 164 4.40 -9.72 0.66
CA LEU A 164 4.21 -10.78 -0.33
C LEU A 164 4.42 -12.17 0.27
N ASP A 165 5.41 -12.35 1.13
CA ASP A 165 5.60 -13.63 1.85
C ASP A 165 4.41 -13.96 2.76
N GLU A 166 3.84 -12.98 3.46
CA GLU A 166 2.66 -13.23 4.31
C GLU A 166 1.41 -13.54 3.47
N ILE A 167 1.21 -12.83 2.35
CA ILE A 167 0.13 -13.12 1.39
C ILE A 167 0.31 -14.54 0.84
N HIS A 168 1.52 -14.88 0.38
CA HIS A 168 1.87 -16.20 -0.13
C HIS A 168 1.53 -17.30 0.88
N ARG A 169 2.01 -17.14 2.11
CA ARG A 169 1.77 -18.09 3.22
C ARG A 169 0.28 -18.36 3.50
N ILE A 170 -0.58 -17.38 3.26
CA ILE A 170 -2.02 -17.48 3.55
C ILE A 170 -2.81 -18.03 2.36
N PHE A 171 -2.48 -17.62 1.13
CA PHE A 171 -3.30 -17.90 -0.06
C PHE A 171 -2.78 -19.07 -0.93
N ILE A 172 -1.57 -19.60 -0.68
CA ILE A 172 -0.94 -20.62 -1.55
C ILE A 172 -1.79 -21.89 -1.70
N CYS A 173 -2.56 -22.27 -0.68
CA CYS A 173 -3.38 -23.49 -0.71
C CYS A 173 -4.66 -23.36 -1.53
N ASP A 174 -5.05 -22.16 -1.97
CA ASP A 174 -6.35 -21.90 -2.62
C ASP A 174 -6.31 -21.99 -4.14
N PHE A 175 -5.13 -22.15 -4.74
CA PHE A 175 -4.95 -22.20 -6.21
C PHE A 175 -5.20 -23.59 -6.83
N ILE A 176 -5.89 -24.51 -6.13
CA ILE A 176 -5.81 -25.95 -6.43
C ILE A 176 -6.92 -26.47 -7.38
N ALA A 177 -8.04 -25.76 -7.62
CA ALA A 177 -9.14 -26.41 -8.36
C ALA A 177 -10.01 -25.55 -9.29
N ASP A 178 -10.17 -24.25 -9.09
CA ASP A 178 -10.91 -23.40 -10.02
C ASP A 178 -10.47 -21.96 -9.76
N ASN A 179 -10.08 -21.21 -10.80
CA ASN A 179 -9.51 -19.87 -10.73
C ASN A 179 -10.50 -18.77 -10.23
N GLU A 180 -11.49 -19.15 -9.42
CA GLU A 180 -12.52 -18.29 -8.83
C GLU A 180 -11.95 -17.23 -7.88
N LEU A 181 -10.74 -17.44 -7.34
CA LEU A 181 -10.12 -16.49 -6.41
C LEU A 181 -9.89 -15.11 -7.05
N TRP A 182 -9.42 -15.10 -8.30
CA TRP A 182 -9.24 -13.86 -9.06
C TRP A 182 -10.58 -13.17 -9.33
N ASP A 183 -11.56 -13.93 -9.81
CA ASP A 183 -12.88 -13.41 -10.16
C ASP A 183 -13.65 -12.90 -8.92
N SER A 184 -13.49 -13.56 -7.77
CA SER A 184 -13.98 -13.09 -6.47
C SER A 184 -13.35 -11.76 -6.08
N LEU A 185 -12.01 -11.65 -6.16
CA LEU A 185 -11.27 -10.45 -5.78
C LEU A 185 -11.73 -9.20 -6.56
N ILE A 186 -11.98 -9.35 -7.86
CA ILE A 186 -12.34 -8.24 -8.75
C ILE A 186 -13.85 -8.10 -8.98
N SER A 187 -14.69 -8.86 -8.26
CA SER A 187 -16.14 -8.87 -8.42
C SER A 187 -16.77 -7.49 -8.25
N GLU A 188 -17.57 -7.05 -9.23
CA GLU A 188 -18.35 -5.82 -9.14
C GLU A 188 -19.70 -6.02 -8.44
N THR A 189 -20.24 -7.25 -8.46
CA THR A 189 -21.56 -7.57 -7.89
C THR A 189 -21.51 -7.80 -6.39
N ASN A 190 -20.45 -8.48 -5.92
CA ASN A 190 -20.20 -8.70 -4.49
C ASN A 190 -18.71 -8.46 -4.20
N PRO A 191 -18.27 -7.18 -4.17
CA PRO A 191 -16.86 -6.86 -3.95
C PRO A 191 -16.43 -7.22 -2.52
N PRO A 192 -15.40 -8.07 -2.35
CA PRO A 192 -14.97 -8.51 -1.02
C PRO A 192 -14.25 -7.40 -0.25
N ILE A 193 -13.65 -6.43 -0.94
CA ILE A 193 -12.86 -5.35 -0.34
C ILE A 193 -13.28 -4.01 -0.93
N THR A 194 -13.80 -3.13 -0.08
CA THR A 194 -14.26 -1.80 -0.49
C THR A 194 -13.68 -0.70 0.40
N PHE A 195 -13.71 0.54 -0.08
CA PHE A 195 -13.41 1.73 0.72
C PHE A 195 -14.21 2.93 0.21
N HIS A 196 -14.29 3.95 1.05
CA HIS A 196 -14.88 5.24 0.72
C HIS A 196 -13.81 6.20 0.19
N PHE A 197 -13.79 6.39 -1.13
CA PHE A 197 -12.91 7.36 -1.75
C PHE A 197 -13.44 8.79 -1.63
N LEU A 198 -12.62 9.70 -1.15
CA LEU A 198 -12.93 11.12 -1.09
C LEU A 198 -11.93 11.90 -1.95
N GLU A 199 -12.42 12.42 -3.07
CA GLU A 199 -11.70 13.38 -3.89
C GLU A 199 -11.66 14.75 -3.19
N MET A 200 -10.45 15.23 -2.91
CA MET A 200 -10.23 16.52 -2.26
C MET A 200 -10.06 17.59 -3.33
N LYS A 201 -11.17 18.25 -3.71
CA LYS A 201 -11.17 19.40 -4.64
C LYS A 201 -10.64 20.65 -3.91
N GLU A 202 -9.82 21.45 -4.59
CA GLU A 202 -9.28 22.74 -4.11
C GLU A 202 -8.28 22.73 -2.94
N PHE A 203 -7.86 21.58 -2.43
CA PHE A 203 -6.69 21.56 -1.57
C PHE A 203 -5.46 21.63 -2.46
N SER A 204 -4.95 22.84 -2.68
CA SER A 204 -3.52 23.02 -2.92
C SER A 204 -2.83 22.34 -1.76
N LEU A 205 -2.30 21.14 -2.01
CA LEU A 205 -1.38 20.41 -1.16
C LEU A 205 -0.19 21.32 -0.88
N THR A 206 -0.35 22.27 0.03
CA THR A 206 0.80 22.85 0.67
C THR A 206 1.41 21.73 1.48
N ASP A 207 2.71 21.52 1.32
CA ASP A 207 3.46 20.51 2.05
C ASP A 207 3.15 20.54 3.57
N GLU A 208 2.74 21.71 4.09
CA GLU A 208 2.21 21.88 5.44
C GLU A 208 1.03 20.98 5.82
N LEU A 209 -0.03 20.90 5.02
CA LEU A 209 -1.20 20.09 5.37
C LEU A 209 -0.81 18.61 5.38
N TYR A 210 -0.02 18.22 4.39
CA TYR A 210 0.54 16.89 4.28
C TYR A 210 1.40 16.53 5.51
N ILE A 211 2.30 17.44 5.92
CA ILE A 211 3.15 17.28 7.12
C ILE A 211 2.29 17.21 8.38
N LYS A 212 1.30 18.10 8.54
CA LYS A 212 0.40 18.13 9.71
C LYS A 212 -0.46 16.86 9.82
N MET A 213 -0.95 16.33 8.70
CA MET A 213 -1.74 15.09 8.67
C MET A 213 -0.88 13.86 8.92
N ASN A 214 0.30 13.78 8.30
CA ASN A 214 1.25 12.70 8.55
C ASN A 214 1.99 12.83 9.88
N ALA A 215 1.90 13.95 10.61
CA ALA A 215 2.44 14.07 11.97
C ALA A 215 1.45 13.57 13.05
N ARG A 216 0.14 13.60 12.79
CA ARG A 216 -0.87 13.13 13.76
C ARG A 216 -0.71 11.63 14.02
N GLY A 217 -0.60 11.27 15.30
CA GLY A 217 -0.44 9.88 15.76
C GLY A 217 1.00 9.41 15.95
N ARG A 218 2.01 10.28 15.78
CA ARG A 218 3.37 10.01 16.27
C ARG A 218 3.54 10.55 17.71
N PRO A 219 4.20 9.80 18.62
CA PRO A 219 4.91 10.47 19.70
C PRO A 219 5.96 11.39 19.07
N LEU A 220 6.04 12.62 19.55
CA LEU A 220 7.03 13.60 19.12
C LEU A 220 8.43 12.97 19.23
N THR A 221 9.27 13.17 18.22
CA THR A 221 10.70 12.85 18.34
C THR A 221 11.34 13.69 19.43
N GLU A 222 12.47 13.27 20.00
CA GLU A 222 13.18 14.06 21.04
C GLU A 222 13.48 15.49 20.58
N PHE A 223 13.82 15.67 19.30
CA PHE A 223 14.04 16.98 18.70
C PHE A 223 12.76 17.82 18.60
N GLU A 224 11.62 17.21 18.26
CA GLU A 224 10.33 17.90 18.21
C GLU A 224 9.82 18.24 19.62
N ASN A 225 10.04 17.36 20.61
CA ASN A 225 9.79 17.67 22.02
C ASN A 225 10.65 18.83 22.50
N PHE A 226 11.94 18.83 22.13
CA PHE A 226 12.87 19.91 22.46
C PHE A 226 12.42 21.24 21.84
N LYS A 227 11.96 21.23 20.58
CA LYS A 227 11.46 22.42 19.91
C LYS A 227 10.17 22.94 20.55
N ALA A 228 9.24 22.06 20.90
CA ALA A 228 8.01 22.41 21.60
C ALA A 228 8.31 23.00 22.98
N TRP A 229 9.21 22.38 23.74
CA TRP A 229 9.69 22.90 25.03
C TRP A 229 10.34 24.27 24.88
N LEU A 230 11.23 24.45 23.90
CA LEU A 230 11.93 25.71 23.66
C LEU A 230 10.96 26.82 23.29
N GLN A 231 9.95 26.52 22.47
CA GLN A 231 8.89 27.45 22.10
C GLN A 231 8.10 27.89 23.34
N SER A 232 7.64 26.95 24.17
CA SER A 232 6.94 27.26 25.42
C SER A 232 7.80 28.09 26.39
N TYR A 233 9.09 27.78 26.50
CA TYR A 233 10.02 28.52 27.35
C TYR A 233 10.22 29.97 26.87
N VAL A 234 10.30 30.19 25.55
CA VAL A 234 10.41 31.54 24.99
C VAL A 234 9.10 32.31 25.21
N ASP A 235 7.96 31.67 24.96
CA ASP A 235 6.63 32.28 25.12
C ASP A 235 6.38 32.71 26.58
N GLU A 236 6.72 31.85 27.57
CA GLU A 236 6.65 32.17 29.01
C GLU A 236 7.57 33.35 29.42
N ARG A 237 8.70 33.54 28.73
CA ARG A 237 9.64 34.64 29.00
C ARG A 237 9.27 35.94 28.32
N SER A 238 8.56 35.90 27.20
CA SER A 238 7.98 37.10 26.58
C SER A 238 6.84 37.70 27.41
N ASP A 239 6.07 36.87 28.13
CA ASP A 239 5.01 37.33 29.03
C ASP A 239 5.55 37.96 30.33
N LEU A 240 6.79 37.60 30.73
CA LEU A 240 7.48 38.18 31.89
C LEU A 240 8.18 39.51 31.61
N GLN A 241 8.20 39.98 30.36
CA GLN A 241 8.81 41.28 29.99
C GLN A 241 7.79 42.41 29.78
N LEU A 242 6.50 42.17 30.04
CA LEU A 242 5.43 43.17 29.92
C LEU A 242 4.78 43.57 31.26
N SER A 243 5.45 43.35 32.40
CA SER A 243 5.02 43.84 33.72
C SER A 243 6.00 44.84 34.33
#